data_AF-A0A0F8B2C0-F1
#
_entry.id   AF-A0A0F8B2C0-F1
#
_cell.length_a   1.000
_cell.length_b   1.000
_cell.length_c   1.000
_cell.angle_alpha   90.00
_cell.angle_beta   90.00
_cell.angle_gamma   90.00
#
_symmetry.space_group_name_H-M   'P 1'
#
loop_
_entity.id
_entity.type
_entity.pdbx_description
1 polymer ?
#
loop_
_entity_poly.entity_id
_entity_poly.type
_entity_poly.pdbx_seq_one_letter_code
_entity_poly.pdbx_strand_id
1 'polypeptide(L)'
;MATDSQITISYLPPTDLTAYQREIPAAKQPLIPAIFHDSMVVRTDVFITEQNVPPESEFDADDSRSCHLVAYDTVTDADGITARKIPVGTVRIVPFPHAPHPTPGESYWSGVPQTDDPTKTRSAAPSTHHNIKIDKNGMALIDRATIMHDGREPYFKLGRLAVQKEYRGKGIAGVLVRSALKWISENATSFGSVLVPTSEGSGESLKFKGLVCVHAQVQASRSWAQWGFIVDEEMGTWNEEGISHVGMFQRVPMSE
;
A
#
# COMPACT_ATOMS: atom_id res chain seq x y z
N MET A 1 -7.06 9.80 -35.86
CA MET A 1 -8.23 9.32 -35.08
C MET A 1 -7.67 8.79 -33.78
N ALA A 2 -8.09 9.32 -32.64
CA ALA A 2 -7.62 8.82 -31.35
C ALA A 2 -8.15 7.39 -31.18
N THR A 3 -7.26 6.42 -31.04
CA THR A 3 -7.61 5.08 -30.59
C THR A 3 -8.23 5.22 -29.21
N ASP A 4 -9.45 4.75 -29.04
CA ASP A 4 -10.18 4.80 -27.78
C ASP A 4 -9.45 3.87 -26.78
N SER A 5 -8.58 4.44 -25.94
CA SER A 5 -7.79 3.69 -24.95
C SER A 5 -8.73 3.04 -23.95
N GLN A 6 -8.89 1.72 -24.03
CA GLN A 6 -9.71 0.95 -23.10
C GLN A 6 -8.87 0.54 -21.89
N ILE A 7 -9.03 1.30 -20.79
CA ILE A 7 -8.38 0.96 -19.52
C ILE A 7 -9.09 -0.23 -18.86
N THR A 8 -8.31 -1.25 -18.50
CA THR A 8 -8.78 -2.43 -17.75
C THR A 8 -7.98 -2.57 -16.46
N ILE A 9 -8.56 -3.19 -15.43
CA ILE A 9 -7.85 -3.49 -14.17
C ILE A 9 -7.75 -5.00 -14.00
N SER A 10 -6.54 -5.48 -13.75
CA SER A 10 -6.30 -6.85 -13.28
C SER A 10 -5.97 -6.84 -11.80
N TYR A 11 -6.24 -7.97 -11.14
CA TYR A 11 -6.13 -8.13 -9.71
C TYR A 11 -5.27 -9.35 -9.39
N LEU A 12 -4.37 -9.21 -8.42
CA LEU A 12 -3.58 -10.29 -7.84
C LEU A 12 -3.88 -10.37 -6.33
N PRO A 13 -4.42 -11.49 -5.82
CA PRO A 13 -4.60 -11.70 -4.39
C PRO A 13 -3.27 -11.87 -3.65
N PRO A 14 -3.28 -11.93 -2.30
CA PRO A 14 -2.11 -12.29 -1.53
C PRO A 14 -1.48 -13.56 -2.09
N THR A 15 -0.20 -13.48 -2.41
CA THR A 15 0.57 -14.50 -3.12
C THR A 15 1.97 -14.52 -2.51
N ASP A 16 2.56 -15.70 -2.37
CA ASP A 16 3.96 -15.78 -1.93
C ASP A 16 4.88 -15.18 -3.01
N LEU A 17 5.44 -14.01 -2.71
CA LEU A 17 6.37 -13.29 -3.58
C LEU A 17 7.80 -13.30 -3.02
N THR A 18 8.09 -14.13 -2.00
CA THR A 18 9.40 -14.16 -1.33
C THR A 18 10.57 -14.49 -2.27
N ALA A 19 10.30 -15.19 -3.38
CA ALA A 19 11.30 -15.53 -4.39
C ALA A 19 11.58 -14.40 -5.40
N TYR A 20 10.85 -13.28 -5.34
CA TYR A 20 11.01 -12.17 -6.26
C TYR A 20 12.37 -11.49 -6.08
N GLN A 21 13.06 -11.26 -7.19
CA GLN A 21 14.34 -10.58 -7.26
C GLN A 21 14.27 -9.44 -8.28
N ARG A 22 14.37 -8.19 -7.81
CA ARG A 22 14.21 -6.99 -8.64
C ARG A 22 15.15 -6.94 -9.84
N GLU A 23 16.41 -7.35 -9.66
CA GLU A 23 17.45 -7.29 -10.70
C GLU A 23 17.35 -8.41 -11.74
N ILE A 24 16.48 -9.40 -11.53
CA ILE A 24 16.32 -10.51 -12.47
C ILE A 24 15.16 -10.18 -13.44
N PRO A 25 15.34 -10.30 -14.76
CA PRO A 25 14.26 -10.09 -15.72
C PRO A 25 13.06 -11.02 -15.46
N ALA A 26 11.83 -10.53 -15.67
CA ALA A 26 10.60 -11.29 -15.44
C ALA A 26 10.57 -12.66 -16.14
N ALA A 27 11.10 -12.74 -17.37
CA ALA A 27 11.19 -14.00 -18.12
C ALA A 27 12.03 -15.10 -17.43
N LYS A 28 12.88 -14.73 -16.46
CA LYS A 28 13.70 -15.65 -15.65
C LYS A 28 13.10 -15.92 -14.25
N GLN A 29 11.90 -15.40 -13.97
CA GLN A 29 11.20 -15.55 -12.69
C GLN A 29 9.79 -16.11 -12.89
N PRO A 30 9.61 -17.28 -13.53
CA PRO A 30 8.29 -17.79 -13.94
C PRO A 30 7.33 -18.12 -12.79
N LEU A 31 7.84 -18.23 -11.56
CA LEU A 31 7.02 -18.44 -10.35
C LEU A 31 6.37 -17.15 -9.85
N ILE A 32 6.87 -15.99 -10.27
CA ILE A 32 6.31 -14.69 -9.90
C ILE A 32 5.22 -14.32 -10.91
N PRO A 33 3.98 -14.02 -10.47
CA PRO A 33 2.89 -13.68 -11.37
C PRO A 33 3.20 -12.47 -12.25
N ALA A 34 2.80 -12.52 -13.52
CA ALA A 34 2.98 -11.41 -14.47
C ALA A 34 2.38 -10.09 -13.96
N ILE A 35 1.21 -10.13 -13.30
CA ILE A 35 0.57 -8.94 -12.70
C ILE A 35 1.49 -8.28 -11.65
N PHE A 36 2.24 -9.07 -10.88
CA PHE A 36 3.17 -8.49 -9.91
C PHE A 36 4.38 -7.85 -10.61
N HIS A 37 4.94 -8.50 -11.63
CA HIS A 37 5.97 -7.90 -12.46
C HIS A 37 5.52 -6.57 -13.07
N ASP A 38 4.29 -6.52 -13.60
CA ASP A 38 3.70 -5.32 -14.18
C ASP A 38 3.52 -4.20 -13.14
N SER A 39 3.08 -4.54 -11.92
CA SER A 39 3.05 -3.59 -10.79
C SER A 39 4.44 -3.02 -10.48
N MET A 40 5.46 -3.88 -10.46
CA MET A 40 6.85 -3.49 -10.20
C MET A 40 7.47 -2.64 -11.31
N VAL A 41 7.06 -2.81 -12.58
CA VAL A 41 7.43 -1.91 -13.68
C VAL A 41 6.94 -0.50 -13.38
N VAL A 42 5.64 -0.33 -13.11
CA VAL A 42 5.06 0.99 -12.82
C VAL A 42 5.67 1.61 -11.55
N ARG A 43 5.88 0.82 -10.49
CA ARG A 43 6.52 1.27 -9.25
C ARG A 43 7.96 1.72 -9.48
N THR A 44 8.74 0.95 -10.24
CA THR A 44 10.13 1.30 -10.57
C THR A 44 10.21 2.61 -11.32
N ASP A 45 9.38 2.81 -12.34
CA ASP A 45 9.39 4.03 -13.14
C ASP A 45 9.00 5.26 -12.30
N VAL A 46 8.00 5.13 -11.42
CA VAL A 46 7.48 6.26 -10.64
C VAL A 46 8.28 6.51 -9.37
N PHE A 47 8.56 5.49 -8.57
CA PHE A 47 9.18 5.67 -7.26
C PHE A 47 10.70 5.71 -7.35
N ILE A 48 11.33 4.80 -8.10
CA ILE A 48 12.80 4.78 -8.24
C ILE A 48 13.26 5.85 -9.22
N THR A 49 12.81 5.75 -10.48
CA THR A 49 13.35 6.60 -11.56
C THR A 49 12.92 8.06 -11.42
N GLU A 50 11.67 8.32 -11.10
CA GLU A 50 11.15 9.69 -11.00
C GLU A 50 11.32 10.29 -9.59
N GLN A 51 10.96 9.57 -8.54
CA GLN A 51 10.97 10.10 -7.17
C GLN A 51 12.28 9.86 -6.41
N ASN A 52 13.22 9.10 -6.98
CA ASN A 52 14.51 8.74 -6.35
C ASN A 52 14.35 8.00 -5.02
N VAL A 53 13.26 7.24 -4.85
CA VAL A 53 13.11 6.30 -3.74
C VAL A 53 14.16 5.19 -3.91
N PRO A 54 14.88 4.80 -2.82
CA PRO A 54 15.89 3.75 -2.90
C PRO A 54 15.31 2.44 -3.47
N PRO A 55 15.98 1.80 -4.45
CA PRO A 55 15.49 0.58 -5.07
C PRO A 55 15.23 -0.59 -4.10
N GLU A 56 15.93 -0.63 -2.97
CA GLU A 56 15.75 -1.60 -1.89
C GLU A 56 14.49 -1.38 -1.06
N SER A 57 13.91 -0.17 -1.05
CA SER A 57 12.67 0.15 -0.35
C SER A 57 11.43 -0.22 -1.16
N GLU A 58 11.59 -0.53 -2.45
CA GLU A 58 10.48 -0.77 -3.36
C GLU A 58 9.89 -2.17 -3.31
N PHE A 59 10.53 -3.14 -2.66
CA PHE A 59 9.94 -4.44 -2.38
C PHE A 59 10.04 -4.70 -0.87
N ASP A 60 8.90 -4.93 -0.22
CA ASP A 60 8.82 -5.02 1.25
C ASP A 60 8.08 -6.27 1.75
N ALA A 61 8.05 -6.45 3.07
CA ALA A 61 7.40 -7.59 3.70
C ALA A 61 5.87 -7.61 3.52
N ASP A 62 5.25 -6.48 3.18
CA ASP A 62 3.82 -6.40 2.94
C ASP A 62 3.44 -6.91 1.54
N ASP A 63 4.37 -6.93 0.57
CA ASP A 63 4.03 -7.25 -0.82
C ASP A 63 3.39 -8.64 -0.97
N SER A 64 3.87 -9.67 -0.28
CA SER A 64 3.30 -11.03 -0.36
C SER A 64 1.89 -11.15 0.26
N ARG A 65 1.63 -10.41 1.35
CA ARG A 65 0.32 -10.44 2.02
C ARG A 65 -0.68 -9.47 1.42
N SER A 66 -0.24 -8.62 0.49
CA SER A 66 -1.06 -7.59 -0.12
C SER A 66 -1.80 -8.11 -1.35
N CYS A 67 -2.90 -7.45 -1.66
CA CYS A 67 -3.50 -7.54 -2.98
C CYS A 67 -2.92 -6.43 -3.87
N HIS A 68 -2.72 -6.72 -5.15
CA HIS A 68 -2.19 -5.77 -6.12
C HIS A 68 -3.18 -5.57 -7.26
N LEU A 69 -3.52 -4.33 -7.55
CA LEU A 69 -4.36 -3.96 -8.69
C LEU A 69 -3.50 -3.23 -9.69
N VAL A 70 -3.52 -3.67 -10.95
CA VAL A 70 -2.77 -3.05 -12.05
C VAL A 70 -3.74 -2.62 -13.14
N ALA A 71 -3.67 -1.35 -13.52
CA ALA A 71 -4.39 -0.80 -14.66
C ALA A 71 -3.57 -1.00 -15.92
N TYR A 72 -4.23 -1.44 -16.99
CA TYR A 72 -3.64 -1.67 -18.30
C TYR A 72 -4.34 -0.83 -19.36
N ASP A 73 -3.56 -0.20 -20.24
CA ASP A 73 -4.06 0.28 -21.52
C ASP A 73 -3.85 -0.79 -22.60
N THR A 74 -4.82 -0.94 -23.48
CA THR A 74 -4.74 -1.86 -24.62
C THR A 74 -4.31 -1.08 -25.85
N VAL A 75 -3.09 -1.33 -26.32
CA VAL A 75 -2.55 -0.71 -27.52
C VAL A 75 -2.55 -1.73 -28.64
N THR A 76 -3.18 -1.38 -29.76
CA THR A 76 -3.09 -2.16 -31.00
C THR A 76 -1.83 -1.73 -31.74
N ASP A 77 -1.00 -2.70 -32.13
CA ASP A 77 0.19 -2.44 -32.92
C ASP A 77 -0.17 -1.95 -34.33
N ALA A 78 0.83 -1.47 -35.07
CA ALA A 78 0.66 -0.87 -36.39
C ALA A 78 0.05 -1.83 -37.43
N ASP A 79 0.08 -3.14 -37.17
CA ASP A 79 -0.55 -4.17 -38.01
C ASP A 79 -2.09 -4.22 -37.84
N GLY A 80 -2.65 -3.56 -36.83
CA GLY A 80 -4.08 -3.56 -36.54
C GLY A 80 -4.62 -4.89 -36.00
N ILE A 81 -3.75 -5.89 -35.79
CA ILE A 81 -4.12 -7.27 -35.44
C ILE A 81 -3.64 -7.60 -34.03
N THR A 82 -2.42 -7.17 -33.68
CA THR A 82 -1.81 -7.53 -32.41
C THR A 82 -2.18 -6.48 -31.36
N ALA A 83 -2.95 -6.87 -30.35
CA ALA A 83 -3.25 -6.02 -29.19
C ALA A 83 -2.37 -6.41 -28.01
N ARG A 84 -1.62 -5.45 -27.47
CA ARG A 84 -0.78 -5.62 -26.28
C ARG A 84 -1.34 -4.82 -25.11
N LYS A 85 -1.32 -5.41 -23.92
CA LYS A 85 -1.65 -4.73 -22.67
C LYS A 85 -0.38 -4.13 -22.09
N ILE A 86 -0.43 -2.84 -21.78
CA ILE A 86 0.69 -2.11 -21.17
C ILE A 86 0.25 -1.72 -19.76
N PRO A 87 1.03 -2.01 -18.70
CA PRO A 87 0.69 -1.55 -17.37
C PRO A 87 0.93 -0.04 -17.26
N VAL A 88 -0.09 0.69 -16.83
CA VAL A 88 -0.12 2.16 -16.81
C VAL A 88 -0.38 2.73 -15.42
N GLY A 89 -0.78 1.89 -14.47
CA GLY A 89 -0.97 2.28 -13.08
C GLY A 89 -1.06 1.09 -12.15
N THR A 90 -0.80 1.29 -10.87
CA THR A 90 -0.92 0.26 -9.84
C THR A 90 -1.36 0.84 -8.50
N VAL A 91 -2.01 0.02 -7.67
CA VAL A 91 -2.29 0.30 -6.24
C VAL A 91 -2.22 -1.00 -5.45
N ARG A 92 -1.71 -0.92 -4.23
CA ARG A 92 -1.57 -2.04 -3.28
C ARG A 92 -2.59 -1.91 -2.16
N ILE A 93 -3.24 -3.03 -1.81
CA ILE A 93 -4.11 -3.18 -0.65
C ILE A 93 -3.39 -4.02 0.38
N VAL A 94 -2.99 -3.42 1.49
CA VAL A 94 -2.31 -4.09 2.59
C VAL A 94 -3.35 -4.45 3.65
N PRO A 95 -3.55 -5.74 3.99
CA PRO A 95 -4.46 -6.13 5.05
C PRO A 95 -3.96 -5.69 6.43
N PHE A 96 -4.83 -5.64 7.42
CA PHE A 96 -4.38 -5.64 8.82
C PHE A 96 -3.72 -6.99 9.16
N PRO A 97 -2.95 -7.06 10.24
CA PRO A 97 -2.48 -5.96 11.12
C PRO A 97 -1.35 -5.11 10.49
N HIS A 98 -0.99 -4.01 11.16
CA HIS A 98 0.02 -3.04 10.71
C HIS A 98 1.04 -2.75 11.81
N ALA A 99 2.18 -2.15 11.42
CA ALA A 99 3.06 -1.48 12.38
C ALA A 99 2.37 -0.25 12.98
N PRO A 100 2.82 0.23 14.17
CA PRO A 100 2.28 1.44 14.78
C PRO A 100 2.33 2.66 13.86
N HIS A 101 1.40 3.58 14.07
CA HIS A 101 1.34 4.86 13.37
C HIS A 101 2.66 5.62 13.50
N PRO A 102 3.17 6.22 12.40
CA PRO A 102 4.35 7.07 12.46
C PRO A 102 4.19 8.18 13.50
N THR A 103 5.27 8.51 14.20
CA THR A 103 5.28 9.61 15.16
C THR A 103 5.33 10.96 14.43
N PRO A 104 4.50 11.95 14.80
CA PRO A 104 4.59 13.29 14.23
C PRO A 104 6.01 13.88 14.32
N GLY A 105 6.51 14.40 13.21
CA GLY A 105 7.83 15.02 13.10
C GLY A 105 9.01 14.06 12.94
N GLU A 106 8.80 12.75 13.03
CA GLU A 106 9.87 11.77 12.81
C GLU A 106 10.14 11.52 11.32
N SER A 107 11.36 11.07 11.04
CA SER A 107 11.79 10.63 9.72
C SER A 107 11.98 9.13 9.70
N TYR A 108 11.51 8.48 8.65
CA TYR A 108 11.57 7.05 8.45
C TYR A 108 12.35 6.75 7.19
N TRP A 109 13.32 5.86 7.32
CA TRP A 109 14.08 5.33 6.19
C TRP A 109 14.05 3.82 6.26
N SER A 110 13.68 3.22 5.14
CA SER A 110 13.39 1.82 5.11
C SER A 110 12.40 1.37 6.22
N GLY A 111 11.39 2.21 6.52
CA GLY A 111 10.38 1.91 7.54
C GLY A 111 10.91 1.92 8.98
N VAL A 112 12.16 2.34 9.18
CA VAL A 112 12.83 2.46 10.48
C VAL A 112 12.93 3.94 10.85
N PRO A 113 12.53 4.33 12.08
CA PRO A 113 12.75 5.70 12.54
C PRO A 113 14.24 6.05 12.52
N GLN A 114 14.58 7.15 11.88
CA GLN A 114 15.92 7.74 11.97
C GLN A 114 16.04 8.49 13.29
N THR A 115 16.99 8.09 14.13
CA THR A 115 17.30 8.79 15.38
C THR A 115 18.73 9.32 15.34
N ASP A 116 18.95 10.54 15.84
CA ASP A 116 20.29 11.12 15.99
C ASP A 116 21.16 10.41 17.06
N ASP A 117 20.60 9.44 17.78
CA ASP A 117 21.30 8.67 18.82
C ASP A 117 22.05 7.45 18.23
N PRO A 118 23.40 7.46 18.21
CA PRO A 118 24.22 6.36 17.69
C PRO A 118 24.10 5.04 18.48
N THR A 119 23.48 5.07 19.67
CA THR A 119 23.26 3.88 20.51
C THR A 119 21.94 3.16 20.20
N LYS A 120 20.96 3.86 19.62
CA LYS A 120 19.70 3.27 19.13
C LYS A 120 19.79 2.75 17.70
N THR A 121 20.82 3.15 16.96
CA THR A 121 21.09 2.70 15.58
C THR A 121 21.79 1.33 15.50
N ARG A 122 22.20 0.71 16.63
CA ARG A 122 23.07 -0.49 16.64
C ARG A 122 22.44 -1.80 17.14
N SER A 123 21.12 -1.88 17.35
CA SER A 123 20.46 -3.13 17.77
C SER A 123 19.41 -3.66 16.80
N ALA A 124 19.14 -2.97 15.69
CA ALA A 124 18.36 -3.55 14.61
C ALA A 124 19.34 -4.07 13.53
N ALA A 125 19.42 -5.40 13.38
CA ALA A 125 19.71 -5.96 12.06
C ALA A 125 18.79 -5.27 11.04
N PRO A 126 19.12 -5.21 9.72
CA PRO A 126 18.21 -4.67 8.71
C PRO A 126 16.92 -5.51 8.71
N SER A 127 15.99 -5.16 9.57
CA SER A 127 14.69 -5.77 9.70
C SER A 127 13.82 -5.02 8.73
N THR A 128 13.76 -5.57 7.53
CA THR A 128 12.72 -5.32 6.53
C THR A 128 11.44 -4.81 7.18
N HIS A 129 11.17 -3.53 6.93
CA HIS A 129 9.89 -2.81 6.99
C HIS A 129 8.65 -3.56 7.47
N HIS A 130 7.89 -2.92 8.37
CA HIS A 130 6.51 -3.28 8.71
C HIS A 130 6.31 -4.70 9.26
N ASN A 131 7.22 -5.19 10.12
CA ASN A 131 6.88 -6.34 10.95
C ASN A 131 5.68 -5.97 11.82
N ILE A 132 4.54 -6.54 11.47
CA ILE A 132 3.36 -6.65 12.31
C ILE A 132 3.86 -6.98 13.72
N LYS A 133 3.64 -6.09 14.67
CA LYS A 133 3.97 -6.40 16.06
C LYS A 133 2.82 -7.20 16.63
N ILE A 134 2.86 -8.50 16.37
CA ILE A 134 2.16 -9.49 17.17
C ILE A 134 3.07 -9.80 18.36
N ASP A 135 2.51 -9.81 19.57
CA ASP A 135 3.22 -10.24 20.76
C ASP A 135 3.44 -11.76 20.78
N LYS A 136 4.18 -12.24 21.78
CA LYS A 136 4.45 -13.68 21.97
C LYS A 136 3.21 -14.57 22.10
N ASN A 137 2.04 -13.97 22.37
CA ASN A 137 0.77 -14.66 22.57
C ASN A 137 -0.13 -14.60 21.33
N GLY A 138 0.34 -14.04 20.20
CA GLY A 138 -0.49 -13.92 19.00
C GLY A 138 -1.37 -12.66 18.98
N MET A 139 -1.20 -11.73 19.92
CA MET A 139 -2.02 -10.51 20.02
C MET A 139 -1.36 -9.33 19.31
N ALA A 140 -2.11 -8.60 18.49
CA ALA A 140 -1.63 -7.35 17.91
C ALA A 140 -1.43 -6.29 19.00
N LEU A 141 -0.31 -5.57 18.92
CA LEU A 141 -0.05 -4.43 19.79
C LEU A 141 -1.12 -3.34 19.59
N ILE A 142 -1.52 -2.72 20.71
CA ILE A 142 -2.35 -1.51 20.70
C ILE A 142 -1.47 -0.35 20.25
N ASP A 143 -1.94 0.37 19.25
CA ASP A 143 -1.33 1.57 18.73
C ASP A 143 -1.80 2.82 19.50
N ARG A 144 -1.16 3.96 19.28
CA ARG A 144 -1.66 5.24 19.79
C ARG A 144 -3.00 5.56 19.14
N ALA A 145 -3.94 6.04 19.95
CA ALA A 145 -5.19 6.57 19.45
C ALA A 145 -4.98 7.93 18.77
N THR A 146 -5.85 8.23 17.82
CA THR A 146 -5.96 9.49 17.07
C THR A 146 -7.43 9.85 16.90
N ILE A 147 -7.72 11.00 16.27
CA ILE A 147 -9.11 11.40 15.99
C ILE A 147 -9.87 10.43 15.09
N MET A 148 -9.18 9.74 14.16
CA MET A 148 -9.84 8.83 13.20
C MET A 148 -9.63 7.34 13.50
N HIS A 149 -8.73 6.98 14.44
CA HIS A 149 -8.41 5.61 14.78
C HIS A 149 -8.20 5.43 16.29
N ASP A 150 -8.90 4.48 16.90
CA ASP A 150 -8.84 4.22 18.35
C ASP A 150 -7.57 3.47 18.80
N GLY A 151 -6.65 3.19 17.88
CA GLY A 151 -5.42 2.43 18.13
C GLY A 151 -5.62 0.90 18.15
N ARG A 152 -6.86 0.41 17.98
CA ARG A 152 -7.23 -1.00 18.14
C ARG A 152 -7.96 -1.57 16.94
N GLU A 153 -8.79 -0.77 16.29
CA GLU A 153 -9.65 -1.18 15.19
C GLU A 153 -8.82 -1.68 13.98
N PRO A 154 -9.08 -2.90 13.47
CA PRO A 154 -8.45 -3.35 12.24
C PRO A 154 -8.81 -2.43 11.06
N TYR A 155 -7.81 -2.07 10.26
CA TYR A 155 -7.99 -1.28 9.05
C TYR A 155 -7.19 -1.84 7.87
N PHE A 156 -7.64 -1.60 6.64
CA PHE A 156 -6.82 -1.84 5.45
C PHE A 156 -6.00 -0.60 5.13
N LYS A 157 -4.80 -0.76 4.58
CA LYS A 157 -3.99 0.37 4.09
C LYS A 157 -3.91 0.33 2.58
N LEU A 158 -4.20 1.44 1.90
CA LEU A 158 -3.83 1.60 0.49
C LEU A 158 -2.45 2.23 0.39
N GLY A 159 -1.61 1.68 -0.48
CA GLY A 159 -0.25 2.15 -0.72
C GLY A 159 0.20 1.87 -2.14
N ARG A 160 1.45 2.25 -2.46
CA ARG A 160 2.07 2.05 -3.78
C ARG A 160 1.19 2.53 -4.96
N LEU A 161 0.38 3.58 -4.75
CA LEU A 161 -0.42 4.17 -5.81
C LEU A 161 0.50 4.91 -6.78
N ALA A 162 0.62 4.41 -8.00
CA ALA A 162 1.46 4.98 -9.04
C ALA A 162 0.74 4.95 -10.39
N VAL A 163 0.98 5.97 -11.22
CA VAL A 163 0.49 6.05 -12.60
C VAL A 163 1.63 6.55 -13.49
N GLN A 164 1.83 5.87 -14.60
CA GLN A 164 2.84 6.24 -15.61
C GLN A 164 2.63 7.68 -16.07
N LYS A 165 3.73 8.41 -16.25
CA LYS A 165 3.74 9.87 -16.41
C LYS A 165 2.82 10.34 -17.55
N GLU A 166 2.88 9.66 -18.69
CA GLU A 166 2.10 9.91 -19.90
C GLU A 166 0.61 9.52 -19.81
N TYR A 167 0.23 8.86 -18.73
CA TYR A 167 -1.16 8.49 -18.41
C TYR A 167 -1.77 9.31 -17.27
N ARG A 168 -1.01 10.22 -16.65
CA ARG A 168 -1.52 11.13 -15.62
C ARG A 168 -2.51 12.12 -16.20
N GLY A 169 -3.41 12.63 -15.36
CA GLY A 169 -4.50 13.51 -15.79
C GLY A 169 -5.67 12.80 -16.50
N LYS A 170 -5.55 11.50 -16.80
CA LYS A 170 -6.60 10.68 -17.44
C LYS A 170 -7.55 9.97 -16.46
N GLY A 171 -7.50 10.32 -15.17
CA GLY A 171 -8.39 9.75 -14.13
C GLY A 171 -8.05 8.33 -13.63
N ILE A 172 -6.99 7.70 -14.14
CA ILE A 172 -6.61 6.30 -13.82
C ILE A 172 -6.41 6.07 -12.32
N ALA A 173 -5.72 6.97 -11.63
CA ALA A 173 -5.48 6.84 -10.19
C ALA A 173 -6.79 6.73 -9.39
N GLY A 174 -7.79 7.56 -9.72
CA GLY A 174 -9.09 7.51 -9.06
C GLY A 174 -9.87 6.24 -9.39
N VAL A 175 -9.73 5.69 -10.61
CA VAL A 175 -10.32 4.39 -10.97
C VAL A 175 -9.67 3.28 -10.15
N LEU A 176 -8.33 3.23 -10.04
CA LEU A 176 -7.61 2.28 -9.19
C LEU A 176 -8.05 2.34 -7.73
N VAL A 177 -8.12 3.54 -7.14
CA VAL A 177 -8.55 3.72 -5.76
C VAL A 177 -10.00 3.26 -5.55
N ARG A 178 -10.94 3.64 -6.42
CA ARG A 178 -12.33 3.17 -6.30
C ARG A 178 -12.45 1.66 -6.47
N SER A 179 -11.69 1.06 -7.38
CA SER A 179 -11.64 -0.39 -7.54
C SER A 179 -11.07 -1.09 -6.30
N ALA A 180 -10.04 -0.53 -5.67
CA ALA A 180 -9.49 -1.05 -4.43
C ALA A 180 -10.49 -0.96 -3.26
N LEU A 181 -11.17 0.19 -3.09
CA LEU A 181 -12.19 0.36 -2.06
C LEU A 181 -13.40 -0.57 -2.27
N LYS A 182 -13.85 -0.74 -3.52
CA LYS A 182 -14.88 -1.72 -3.88
C LYS A 182 -14.44 -3.14 -3.52
N TRP A 183 -13.20 -3.51 -3.88
CA TRP A 183 -12.67 -4.82 -3.54
C TRP A 183 -12.65 -5.05 -2.03
N ILE A 184 -12.22 -4.07 -1.23
CA ILE A 184 -12.24 -4.14 0.24
C ILE A 184 -13.67 -4.36 0.75
N SER A 185 -14.64 -3.57 0.27
CA SER A 185 -16.05 -3.69 0.67
C SER A 185 -16.63 -5.09 0.42
N GLU A 186 -16.20 -5.77 -0.65
CA GLU A 186 -16.74 -7.07 -1.08
C GLU A 186 -15.97 -8.27 -0.51
N ASN A 187 -14.70 -8.11 -0.14
CA ASN A 187 -13.81 -9.26 0.15
C ASN A 187 -13.17 -9.23 1.54
N ALA A 188 -13.22 -8.10 2.26
CA ALA A 188 -12.47 -7.93 3.51
C ALA A 188 -12.86 -8.92 4.63
N THR A 189 -14.08 -9.45 4.62
CA THR A 189 -14.55 -10.45 5.59
C THR A 189 -13.71 -11.73 5.57
N SER A 190 -13.06 -12.06 4.44
CA SER A 190 -12.16 -13.20 4.30
C SER A 190 -10.86 -13.08 5.11
N PHE A 191 -10.47 -11.87 5.53
CA PHE A 191 -9.27 -11.61 6.34
C PHE A 191 -9.51 -11.80 7.85
N GLY A 192 -10.75 -12.11 8.24
CA GLY A 192 -11.09 -12.52 9.60
C GLY A 192 -11.05 -11.39 10.63
N SER A 193 -10.44 -11.68 11.78
CA SER A 193 -10.37 -10.80 12.95
C SER A 193 -8.94 -10.70 13.48
N VAL A 194 -8.64 -9.61 14.18
CA VAL A 194 -7.39 -9.46 14.93
C VAL A 194 -7.65 -9.68 16.41
N LEU A 195 -6.77 -10.42 17.07
CA LEU A 195 -6.77 -10.55 18.53
C LEU A 195 -5.99 -9.38 19.13
N VAL A 196 -6.60 -8.57 19.98
CA VAL A 196 -5.95 -7.44 20.68
C VAL A 196 -6.01 -7.65 22.20
N PRO A 197 -5.03 -7.17 22.97
CA PRO A 197 -5.08 -7.31 24.42
C PRO A 197 -6.18 -6.42 25.02
N THR A 198 -6.80 -6.90 26.10
CA THR A 198 -7.70 -6.12 26.96
C THR A 198 -6.94 -5.62 28.19
N SER A 199 -7.57 -4.72 28.95
CA SER A 199 -7.03 -4.25 30.24
C SER A 199 -6.79 -5.37 31.26
N GLU A 200 -7.47 -6.51 31.12
CA GLU A 200 -7.33 -7.68 31.99
C GLU A 200 -6.26 -8.67 31.50
N GLY A 201 -5.59 -8.38 30.38
CA GLY A 201 -4.57 -9.25 29.77
C GLY A 201 -5.16 -10.43 28.98
N SER A 202 -6.50 -10.51 28.85
CA SER A 202 -7.17 -11.42 27.93
C SER A 202 -7.17 -10.87 26.50
N GLY A 203 -7.49 -11.71 25.51
CA GLY A 203 -7.58 -11.29 24.10
C GLY A 203 -9.01 -10.99 23.68
N GLU A 204 -9.23 -9.86 23.02
CA GLU A 204 -10.47 -9.48 22.35
C GLU A 204 -10.33 -9.66 20.83
N SER A 205 -11.27 -10.36 20.20
CA SER A 205 -11.30 -10.53 18.74
C SER A 205 -12.06 -9.38 18.10
N LEU A 206 -11.32 -8.48 17.43
CA LEU A 206 -11.89 -7.35 16.71
C LEU A 206 -12.06 -7.67 15.23
N LYS A 207 -13.27 -7.40 14.72
CA LYS A 207 -13.59 -7.52 13.30
C LYS A 207 -13.35 -6.21 12.58
N PHE A 208 -13.02 -6.31 11.30
CA PHE A 208 -12.98 -5.18 10.40
C PHE A 208 -14.36 -4.53 10.24
N LYS A 209 -14.42 -3.19 10.35
CA LYS A 209 -15.66 -2.40 10.21
C LYS A 209 -15.56 -1.33 9.11
N GLY A 210 -14.74 -1.58 8.09
CA GLY A 210 -14.65 -0.69 6.92
C GLY A 210 -13.62 0.45 7.00
N LEU A 211 -12.69 0.47 7.97
CA LEU A 211 -11.68 1.53 8.05
C LEU A 211 -10.56 1.34 7.02
N VAL A 212 -10.30 2.36 6.20
CA VAL A 212 -9.20 2.34 5.23
C VAL A 212 -8.28 3.51 5.50
N CYS A 213 -6.98 3.25 5.61
CA CYS A 213 -5.92 4.22 5.86
C CYS A 213 -5.08 4.44 4.60
N VAL A 214 -4.55 5.64 4.44
CA VAL A 214 -3.44 5.94 3.51
C VAL A 214 -2.37 6.76 4.22
N HIS A 215 -1.12 6.43 3.92
CA HIS A 215 0.00 7.34 4.15
C HIS A 215 0.15 8.15 2.86
N ALA A 216 -0.50 9.31 2.80
CA ALA A 216 -0.51 10.14 1.61
C ALA A 216 0.66 11.11 1.63
N GLN A 217 1.42 11.20 0.52
CA GLN A 217 2.32 12.34 0.33
C GLN A 217 1.52 13.64 0.48
N VAL A 218 2.04 14.63 1.20
CA VAL A 218 1.32 15.90 1.48
C VAL A 218 0.77 16.53 0.19
N GLN A 219 1.56 16.51 -0.88
CA GLN A 219 1.20 17.02 -2.21
C GLN A 219 0.02 16.29 -2.88
N ALA A 220 -0.23 15.03 -2.50
CA ALA A 220 -1.32 14.20 -3.03
C ALA A 220 -2.58 14.21 -2.16
N SER A 221 -2.52 14.80 -0.94
CA SER A 221 -3.64 14.81 0.02
C SER A 221 -4.95 15.33 -0.58
N ARG A 222 -4.89 16.36 -1.42
CA ARG A 222 -6.07 16.91 -2.11
C ARG A 222 -6.75 15.89 -3.02
N SER A 223 -5.98 15.06 -3.73
CA SER A 223 -6.53 14.01 -4.60
C SER A 223 -7.19 12.91 -3.76
N TRP A 224 -6.56 12.50 -2.65
CA TRP A 224 -7.15 11.54 -1.71
C TRP A 224 -8.45 12.07 -1.10
N ALA A 225 -8.51 13.36 -0.77
CA ALA A 225 -9.73 14.01 -0.29
C ALA A 225 -10.88 13.96 -1.31
N GLN A 226 -10.59 14.13 -2.61
CA GLN A 226 -11.58 13.96 -3.67
C GLN A 226 -12.14 12.53 -3.76
N TRP A 227 -11.43 11.54 -3.23
CA TRP A 227 -11.86 10.14 -3.19
C TRP A 227 -12.52 9.74 -1.86
N GLY A 228 -12.65 10.68 -0.92
CA GLY A 228 -13.38 10.49 0.34
C GLY A 228 -12.50 10.28 1.57
N PHE A 229 -11.17 10.41 1.45
CA PHE A 229 -10.26 10.34 2.59
C PHE A 229 -10.18 11.66 3.33
N ILE A 230 -10.14 11.60 4.66
CA ILE A 230 -10.06 12.75 5.56
C ILE A 230 -8.71 12.69 6.28
N VAL A 231 -8.00 13.81 6.34
CA VAL A 231 -6.74 13.91 7.08
C VAL A 231 -7.00 13.68 8.56
N ASP A 232 -6.20 12.82 9.18
CA ASP A 232 -6.14 12.68 10.63
C ASP A 232 -5.09 13.65 11.18
N GLU A 233 -5.55 14.79 11.72
CA GLU A 233 -4.65 15.84 12.22
C GLU A 233 -3.81 15.37 13.43
N GLU A 234 -4.30 14.40 14.21
CA GLU A 234 -3.55 13.83 15.35
C GLU A 234 -2.52 12.78 14.91
N MET A 235 -2.61 12.25 13.68
CA MET A 235 -1.48 11.55 13.09
C MET A 235 -0.32 12.48 12.79
N GLY A 236 -0.58 13.78 12.62
CA GLY A 236 0.41 14.79 12.28
C GLY A 236 1.04 14.56 10.91
N THR A 237 2.24 15.13 10.74
CA THR A 237 3.04 14.98 9.52
C THR A 237 4.37 14.33 9.90
N TRP A 238 4.84 13.41 9.07
CA TRP A 238 6.15 12.75 9.22
C TRP A 238 6.85 12.70 7.87
N ASN A 239 8.10 12.25 7.86
CA ASN A 239 8.89 12.07 6.64
C ASN A 239 9.11 10.57 6.39
N GLU A 240 8.83 10.09 5.17
CA GLU A 240 9.19 8.75 4.68
C GLU A 240 10.03 8.92 3.42
N GLU A 241 11.25 8.37 3.42
CA GLU A 241 12.16 8.39 2.26
C GLU A 241 12.43 9.80 1.69
N GLY A 242 12.50 10.80 2.57
CA GLY A 242 12.70 12.21 2.20
C GLY A 242 11.41 12.94 1.82
N ILE A 243 10.26 12.26 1.79
CA ILE A 243 8.99 12.82 1.35
C ILE A 243 8.06 13.02 2.55
N SER A 244 7.45 14.20 2.64
CA SER A 244 6.51 14.52 3.71
C SER A 244 5.16 13.84 3.48
N HIS A 245 4.63 13.18 4.52
CA HIS A 245 3.40 12.40 4.51
C HIS A 245 2.42 12.81 5.61
N VAL A 246 1.14 12.59 5.35
CA VAL A 246 0.04 12.66 6.34
C VAL A 246 -0.78 11.38 6.33
N GLY A 247 -1.39 11.09 7.47
CA GLY A 247 -2.34 10.00 7.63
C GLY A 247 -3.71 10.47 7.19
N MET A 248 -4.38 9.69 6.35
CA MET A 248 -5.77 9.95 5.99
C MET A 248 -6.59 8.67 6.10
N PHE A 249 -7.84 8.81 6.52
CA PHE A 249 -8.76 7.69 6.68
C PHE A 249 -10.06 7.90 5.91
N GLN A 250 -10.64 6.78 5.49
CA GLN A 250 -11.98 6.71 4.95
C GLN A 250 -12.71 5.51 5.54
N ARG A 251 -13.99 5.68 5.86
CA ARG A 251 -14.88 4.59 6.22
C ARG A 251 -15.60 4.13 4.95
N VAL A 252 -15.40 2.88 4.53
CA VAL A 252 -16.14 2.27 3.42
C VAL A 252 -17.35 1.49 3.94
N PRO A 253 -18.53 1.62 3.32
CA PRO A 253 -19.66 0.72 3.58
C PRO A 253 -19.26 -0.71 3.22
N MET A 254 -19.56 -1.66 4.11
CA MET A 254 -19.33 -3.07 3.86
C MET A 254 -20.52 -3.64 3.06
N SER A 255 -20.23 -4.46 2.06
CA SER A 255 -21.29 -5.23 1.37
C SER A 255 -21.83 -6.30 2.32
N GLU A 256 -23.15 -6.48 2.33
CA GLU A 256 -23.84 -7.51 3.14
C GLU A 256 -23.52 -8.94 2.68
#